data_AF-A0A6G9D213-F1
#
_entry.id   AF-A0A6G9D213-F1
#
_cell.length_a   1.000
_cell.length_b   1.000
_cell.length_c   1.000
_cell.angle_alpha   90.00
_cell.angle_beta   90.00
_cell.angle_gamma   90.00
#
_symmetry.space_group_name_H-M   'P 1'
#
loop_
_entity.id
_entity.type
_entity.pdbx_description
1 polymer ?
#
loop_
_entity_poly.entity_id
_entity_poly.type
_entity_poly.pdbx_seq_one_letter_code
_entity_poly.pdbx_strand_id
1 'polypeptide(L)' 'MTLTSPLDKRGEASDDSYNETLRLLSEGSVHKHFDPYLDIDWDSPEFAVVPNDRRWILPARD' A
#
# COMPACT_ATOMS: atom_id res chain seq x y z
N MET A 1 36.91 22.84 11.10
CA MET A 1 35.65 22.53 11.81
C MET A 1 34.78 21.73 10.85
N THR A 2 35.00 20.42 10.81
CA THR A 2 34.31 19.49 9.92
C THR A 2 33.00 19.09 10.60
N LEU A 3 31.88 19.59 10.07
CA LEU A 3 30.56 19.11 10.47
C LEU A 3 30.30 17.79 9.74
N THR A 4 30.57 16.67 10.41
CA THR A 4 30.02 15.37 10.01
C THR A 4 28.51 15.41 10.25
N SER A 5 27.73 15.61 9.20
CA SER A 5 26.29 15.42 9.23
C SER A 5 25.99 13.91 9.41
N PRO A 6 25.14 13.49 10.38
CA PRO A 6 24.88 12.08 10.66
C PRO A 6 23.90 11.42 9.67
N LEU A 7 23.82 11.91 8.42
CA LEU A 7 22.86 11.45 7.41
C LEU A 7 23.54 10.84 6.19
N ASP A 8 24.47 9.92 6.40
CA ASP A 8 25.00 9.05 5.34
C ASP A 8 24.80 7.55 5.62
N LYS A 9 23.76 7.22 6.40
CA LYS A 9 23.26 5.84 6.57
C LYS A 9 22.18 5.47 5.56
N ARG A 10 22.28 5.95 4.31
CA ARG A 10 21.24 5.71 3.28
C ARG A 10 21.68 4.85 2.10
N GLY A 11 22.87 4.25 2.11
CA GLY A 11 23.37 3.56 0.92
C GLY A 11 24.49 2.54 1.08
N GLU A 12 24.63 1.86 2.21
CA GLU A 12 25.54 0.71 2.31
C GLU A 12 24.76 -0.59 2.55
N ALA A 13 23.77 -0.87 1.70
CA ALA A 13 23.49 -2.27 1.40
C ALA A 13 24.56 -2.70 0.40
N SER A 14 25.24 -3.83 0.63
CA SER A 14 26.08 -4.41 -0.43
C SER A 14 25.19 -4.64 -1.66
N ASP A 15 25.76 -4.55 -2.86
CA ASP A 15 25.05 -4.84 -4.10
C ASP A 15 24.29 -6.18 -4.00
N ASP A 16 24.89 -7.18 -3.33
CA ASP A 16 24.27 -8.49 -3.09
C ASP A 16 23.02 -8.42 -2.20
N SER A 17 23.07 -7.69 -1.07
CA SER A 17 21.92 -7.53 -0.17
C SER A 17 20.77 -6.75 -0.82
N TYR A 18 21.12 -5.74 -1.61
CA TYR A 18 20.16 -4.98 -2.39
C TYR A 18 19.49 -5.86 -3.46
N ASN A 19 20.28 -6.62 -4.23
CA ASN A 19 19.78 -7.51 -5.27
C ASN A 19 18.90 -8.64 -4.69
N GLU A 20 19.26 -9.19 -3.53
CA GLU A 20 18.44 -10.19 -2.83
C GLU A 20 17.09 -9.59 -2.41
N THR A 21 17.10 -8.39 -1.81
CA THR A 21 15.87 -7.69 -1.42
C THR A 21 14.98 -7.40 -2.62
N LEU A 22 15.56 -6.89 -3.71
CA LEU A 22 14.82 -6.64 -4.95
C LEU A 22 14.20 -7.92 -5.51
N ARG A 23 14.95 -9.02 -5.54
CA ARG A 23 14.45 -10.32 -6.01
C ARG A 23 13.26 -10.79 -5.17
N LEU A 24 13.38 -10.75 -3.85
CA LEU A 24 12.31 -11.16 -2.93
C LEU A 24 11.05 -10.30 -3.11
N LEU A 25 11.18 -8.99 -3.25
CA LEU A 25 10.04 -8.09 -3.49
C LEU A 25 9.41 -8.33 -4.86
N SER A 26 10.23 -8.55 -5.89
CA SER A 26 9.74 -8.84 -7.24
C SER A 26 8.96 -10.16 -7.29
N GLU A 27 9.51 -11.24 -6.71
CA GLU A 27 8.84 -12.54 -6.64
C GLU A 27 7.59 -12.48 -5.73
N GLY A 28 7.69 -11.77 -4.61
CA GLY A 28 6.61 -11.57 -3.66
C GLY A 28 5.44 -10.80 -4.26
N SER A 29 5.69 -9.78 -5.07
CA SER A 29 4.65 -8.98 -5.71
C SER A 29 3.80 -9.77 -6.70
N VAL A 30 4.26 -10.90 -7.23
CA VAL A 30 3.44 -11.76 -8.11
C VAL A 30 2.53 -12.66 -7.27
N HIS A 31 3.08 -13.28 -6.23
CA HIS A 31 2.36 -14.28 -5.44
C HIS A 31 1.51 -13.70 -4.31
N LYS A 32 1.83 -12.49 -3.87
CA LYS A 32 1.15 -11.72 -2.82
C LYS A 32 0.76 -10.37 -3.39
N HIS A 33 -0.12 -10.39 -4.38
CA HIS A 33 -0.74 -9.18 -4.93
C HIS A 33 -2.17 -9.05 -4.42
N PHE A 34 -2.69 -7.83 -4.57
CA PHE A 34 -4.09 -7.50 -4.40
C PHE A 34 -4.64 -7.06 -5.75
N ASP A 35 -5.64 -7.77 -6.25
CA ASP A 35 -6.46 -7.36 -7.39
C ASP A 35 -7.83 -6.89 -6.87
N PRO A 36 -8.09 -5.57 -6.87
CA PRO A 36 -9.34 -5.03 -6.35
C PRO A 36 -10.60 -5.60 -7.00
N TYR A 37 -10.53 -6.10 -8.24
CA TYR A 37 -11.70 -6.63 -8.95
C TYR A 37 -11.98 -8.10 -8.61
N LEU A 38 -10.98 -8.83 -8.13
CA LEU A 38 -11.11 -10.24 -7.77
C LEU A 38 -11.19 -10.45 -6.26
N ASP A 39 -10.47 -9.63 -5.50
CA ASP A 39 -10.27 -9.82 -4.06
C ASP A 39 -11.32 -9.09 -3.20
N ILE A 40 -12.13 -8.20 -3.79
CA ILE A 40 -13.28 -7.57 -3.14
C ILE A 40 -14.55 -8.20 -3.70
N ASP A 41 -15.37 -8.76 -2.81
CA ASP A 41 -16.72 -9.21 -3.15
C ASP A 41 -17.65 -8.01 -3.34
N TRP A 42 -17.54 -7.35 -4.49
CA TRP A 42 -18.33 -6.16 -4.82
C TRP A 42 -19.84 -6.41 -4.88
N ASP A 43 -20.26 -7.66 -5.11
CA ASP A 43 -21.66 -8.07 -5.12
C ASP A 43 -22.20 -8.39 -3.71
N SER A 44 -21.35 -8.32 -2.68
CA SER A 44 -21.77 -8.50 -1.29
C SER A 44 -22.93 -7.56 -0.94
N PRO A 45 -23.98 -8.04 -0.24
CA PRO A 45 -25.11 -7.22 0.18
C PRO A 45 -24.73 -5.98 1.00
N GLU A 46 -23.56 -5.99 1.65
CA GLU A 46 -23.05 -4.85 2.43
C GLU A 46 -22.65 -3.65 1.55
N PHE A 47 -22.30 -3.90 0.29
CA PHE A 47 -21.95 -2.88 -0.69
C PHE A 47 -23.13 -2.49 -1.59
N ALA A 48 -24.30 -3.10 -1.40
CA ALA A 48 -25.50 -2.75 -2.15
C ALA A 48 -25.85 -1.25 -1.98
N VAL A 49 -26.13 -0.59 -3.10
CA VAL A 49 -26.62 0.79 -3.11
C VAL A 49 -28.13 0.76 -2.95
N VAL A 50 -28.62 1.17 -1.78
CA VAL A 50 -30.05 1.14 -1.44
C VAL A 50 -30.64 2.55 -1.32
N PRO A 51 -31.95 2.72 -1.57
CA PRO A 51 -32.61 4.00 -1.34
C PRO A 51 -32.45 4.46 0.11
N ASN A 52 -32.18 5.76 0.31
CA ASN A 52 -31.98 6.41 1.61
C ASN A 52 -30.79 5.86 2.43
N ASP A 53 -29.76 5.32 1.77
CA ASP A 53 -28.54 4.90 2.44
C ASP A 53 -27.85 6.09 3.13
N ARG A 54 -27.73 6.00 4.46
CA ARG A 54 -27.16 7.04 5.32
C ARG A 54 -25.69 7.33 5.02
N ARG A 55 -24.95 6.39 4.41
CA ARG A 55 -23.55 6.57 4.01
C ARG A 55 -23.39 7.69 2.97
N TRP A 56 -24.45 7.99 2.22
CA TRP A 56 -24.44 8.95 1.11
C TRP A 56 -25.18 10.25 1.44
N ILE A 57 -25.63 10.41 2.69
CA ILE A 57 -26.22 11.67 3.16
C ILE A 57 -25.08 12.61 3.51
N LEU A 58 -24.97 13.72 2.78
CA LEU A 58 -24.02 14.77 3.08
C LEU A 58 -24.26 15.29 4.51
N PRO A 59 -23.28 15.22 5.43
CA PRO A 59 -23.45 15.73 6.79
C PRO A 59 -23.66 17.24 6.78
N ALA A 60 -24.39 17.74 7.79
CA ALA A 60 -24.48 19.17 8.02
C ALA A 60 -23.08 19.74 8.31
N ARG A 61 -22.80 20.93 7.78
CA ARG A 61 -21.59 21.68 8.06
C ARG A 61 -21.78 22.53 9.32
N ASP A 62 -20.71 22.73 10.08
CA ASP A 62 -20.62 23.65 11.22
C ASP A 62 -20.46 25.12 10.79
#